data_AF-J9DJT8-F1
#
_entry.id   AF-J9DJT8-F1
#
_cell.length_a   1.000
_cell.length_b   1.000
_cell.length_c   1.000
_cell.angle_alpha   90.00
_cell.angle_beta   90.00
_cell.angle_gamma   90.00
#
_symmetry.space_group_name_H-M   'P 1'
#
loop_
_entity.id
_entity.type
_entity.pdbx_description
1 polymer ?
#
loop_
_entity_poly.entity_id
_entity_poly.type
_entity_poly.pdbx_seq_one_letter_code
_entity_poly.pdbx_strand_id
1 'polypeptide(L)' 'IIRTLRLSKVDPDVGQQSRVIKHFHFTEWELDSLPYISAFIELRRRVRQYTDKFRADAPIVVHCRFVYF' A
#
# COMPACT_ATOMS: atom_id res chain seq x y z
N ILE A 1 4.95 9.09 1.05
CA ILE A 1 6.14 8.39 0.48
C ILE A 1 5.70 7.13 -0.28
N ILE A 2 6.29 6.82 -1.44
CA ILE A 2 5.96 5.62 -2.23
C ILE A 2 7.19 4.73 -2.35
N ARG A 3 7.05 3.43 -2.08
CA ARG A 3 8.11 2.42 -2.19
C ARG A 3 7.70 1.28 -3.12
N THR A 4 8.68 0.65 -3.74
CA THR A 4 8.50 -0.56 -4.55
C THR A 4 9.32 -1.68 -3.93
N LEU A 5 8.65 -2.77 -3.55
CA LEU A 5 9.27 -3.93 -2.91
C LEU A 5 9.17 -5.11 -3.87
N ARG A 6 10.21 -5.95 -3.92
CA ARG A 6 10.17 -7.24 -4.61
C ARG A 6 10.20 -8.33 -3.55
N LEU A 7 9.15 -9.12 -3.47
CA LEU A 7 9.10 -10.31 -2.62
C LEU A 7 9.37 -11.53 -3.47
N SER A 8 10.18 -12.44 -2.96
CA SER A 8 10.43 -13.75 -3.56
C SER A 8 10.27 -14.84 -2.52
N LYS A 9 9.63 -15.94 -2.90
CA LYS A 9 9.55 -17.18 -2.13
C LYS A 9 10.11 -18.30 -2.99
N VAL A 10 10.98 -19.13 -2.42
CA VAL A 10 11.41 -20.38 -3.03
C VAL A 10 10.58 -21.49 -2.40
N ASP A 11 9.90 -22.25 -3.24
CA ASP A 11 9.08 -23.37 -2.85
C ASP A 11 9.66 -24.66 -3.50
N PRO A 12 9.93 -25.74 -2.75
CA PRO A 12 10.55 -26.94 -3.31
C PRO A 12 9.77 -27.57 -4.46
N ASP A 13 8.43 -27.49 -4.40
CA ASP A 13 7.54 -28.15 -5.35
C ASP A 13 7.15 -27.23 -6.52
N VAL A 14 7.14 -25.90 -6.28
CA VAL A 14 6.66 -24.91 -7.26
C VAL A 14 7.79 -24.05 -7.86
N GLY A 15 8.99 -24.12 -7.30
CA GLY A 15 10.14 -23.31 -7.71
C GLY A 15 10.12 -21.88 -7.14
N GLN A 16 10.80 -20.95 -7.82
CA GLN A 16 10.90 -19.56 -7.37
C GLN A 16 9.68 -18.74 -7.82
N GLN A 17 8.93 -18.22 -6.86
CA GLN A 17 7.84 -17.27 -7.08
C GLN A 17 8.31 -15.87 -6.70
N SER A 18 7.95 -14.86 -7.49
CA SER A 18 8.23 -13.47 -7.15
C SER A 18 7.05 -12.55 -7.47
N ARG A 19 6.89 -11.50 -6.64
CA ARG A 19 5.88 -10.46 -6.85
C ARG A 19 6.45 -9.09 -6.54
N VAL A 20 5.95 -8.08 -7.25
CA VAL A 20 6.26 -6.68 -6.96
C VAL A 20 5.11 -6.10 -6.14
N ILE A 21 5.42 -5.47 -5.03
CA ILE A 21 4.47 -4.80 -4.13
C ILE A 21 4.73 -3.30 -4.19
N LYS A 22 3.66 -2.53 -4.42
CA LYS A 22 3.68 -1.08 -4.31
C LYS A 22 3.17 -0.67 -2.95
N HIS A 23 4.02 0.01 -2.17
CA HIS A 23 3.71 0.44 -0.81
C HIS A 23 3.52 1.96 -0.78
N PHE A 24 2.31 2.39 -0.46
CA PHE A 24 1.92 3.80 -0.32
C PHE A 24 1.87 4.15 1.17
N HIS A 25 2.81 4.96 1.64
CA HIS A 25 2.89 5.36 3.04
C HIS A 25 2.47 6.83 3.16
N PHE A 26 1.33 7.08 3.79
CA PHE A 26 0.86 8.41 4.14
C PHE A 26 1.52 8.87 5.45
N THR A 27 2.27 9.98 5.40
CA THR A 27 3.13 10.46 6.50
C THR A 27 2.70 11.80 7.06
N GLU A 28 1.62 12.38 6.54
CA GLU A 28 1.14 13.73 6.88
C GLU A 28 -0.08 13.68 7.81
N TRP A 29 -0.35 12.53 8.43
CA TRP A 29 -1.40 12.41 9.44
C TRP A 29 -0.84 12.81 10.81
N GLU A 30 -1.31 13.92 11.36
CA GLU A 30 -0.98 14.38 12.71
C GLU A 30 -1.61 13.47 13.79
N LEU A 31 -1.09 13.48 15.02
CA LEU A 31 -1.50 12.50 16.03
C LEU A 31 -2.91 12.73 16.58
N ASP A 32 -3.33 13.99 16.63
CA ASP A 32 -4.52 14.48 17.33
C ASP A 32 -5.49 15.23 16.42
N SER A 33 -5.33 15.09 15.10
CA SER A 33 -6.16 15.78 14.11
C SER A 33 -6.57 14.91 12.93
N LEU A 34 -7.53 15.42 12.16
CA LEU A 34 -7.86 14.86 10.85
C LEU A 34 -6.81 15.32 9.84
N PRO A 35 -6.39 14.44 8.91
CA PRO A 35 -5.43 14.82 7.90
C PRO A 35 -6.05 15.84 6.95
N TYR A 36 -5.20 16.63 6.29
CA TYR A 36 -5.68 17.54 5.25
C TYR A 36 -6.39 16.76 4.13
N ILE A 37 -7.69 17.03 3.95
CA ILE A 37 -8.58 16.22 3.10
C ILE A 37 -8.02 16.07 1.68
N SER A 38 -7.48 17.14 1.11
CA SER A 38 -6.96 17.09 -0.26
C SER A 38 -5.74 16.18 -0.41
N ALA A 39 -4.85 16.12 0.58
CA ALA A 39 -3.69 15.23 0.58
C ALA A 39 -4.13 13.76 0.64
N PHE A 40 -5.16 13.46 1.44
CA PHE A 40 -5.73 12.12 1.53
C PHE A 40 -6.48 11.71 0.25
N ILE A 41 -7.21 12.63 -0.38
CA ILE A 41 -7.85 12.39 -1.70
C ILE A 41 -6.79 12.10 -2.76
N GLU A 42 -5.68 12.84 -2.77
CA GLU A 42 -4.58 12.63 -3.71
C GLU A 42 -3.91 11.26 -3.51
N LEU A 43 -3.71 10.83 -2.26
CA LEU A 43 -3.26 9.47 -1.95
C LEU A 43 -4.21 8.43 -2.56
N ARG A 44 -5.52 8.56 -2.33
CA ARG A 44 -6.53 7.63 -2.86
C ARG A 44 -6.52 7.59 -4.39
N ARG A 45 -6.33 8.74 -5.04
CA ARG A 45 -6.20 8.84 -6.50
C ARG A 45 -4.99 8.06 -7.01
N ARG A 46 -3.82 8.21 -6.36
CA ARG A 46 -2.59 7.49 -6.74
C ARG A 46 -2.69 5.98 -6.53
N VAL A 47 -3.34 5.54 -5.45
CA VAL A 47 -3.61 4.12 -5.22
C VAL A 47 -4.50 3.57 -6.33
N ARG A 48 -5.61 4.25 -6.65
CA ARG A 48 -6.53 3.83 -7.71
C ARG A 48 -5.87 3.78 -9.09
N GLN A 49 -5.08 4.79 -9.45
CA GLN A 49 -4.32 4.80 -10.70
C GLN A 49 -3.39 3.59 -10.83
N TYR A 50 -2.76 3.18 -9.73
CA TYR A 50 -1.89 2.02 -9.74
C TYR A 50 -2.69 0.72 -9.87
N THR A 51 -3.78 0.56 -9.11
CA THR A 51 -4.61 -0.65 -9.18
C THR A 51 -5.33 -0.82 -10.51
N ASP A 52 -5.78 0.28 -11.12
CA ASP A 52 -6.44 0.25 -12.43
C ASP A 52 -5.46 -0.13 -13.55
N LYS A 53 -4.20 0.33 -13.44
CA LYS A 53 -3.12 0.02 -14.39
C LYS A 53 -2.59 -1.41 -14.25
N PHE A 54 -2.39 -1.86 -13.01
CA PHE A 54 -1.82 -3.17 -12.69
C PHE A 54 -2.88 -4.08 -12.09
N ARG A 55 -3.96 -4.29 -12.86
CA ARG A 55 -5.08 -5.14 -12.44
C ARG A 55 -4.54 -6.47 -11.89
N ALA A 56 -4.70 -6.64 -10.59
CA ALA A 56 -4.30 -7.83 -9.88
C ALA A 56 -5.52 -8.32 -9.12
N ASP A 57 -5.80 -9.62 -9.23
CA ASP A 57 -6.84 -10.28 -8.44
C ASP A 57 -6.32 -10.52 -7.01
N ALA A 58 -6.11 -9.42 -6.28
CA ALA A 58 -5.58 -9.43 -4.93
C ALA A 58 -6.12 -8.24 -4.14
N PRO A 59 -6.40 -8.40 -2.83
CA PRO A 59 -6.86 -7.32 -1.99
C PRO A 59 -5.77 -6.26 -1.76
N ILE A 60 -6.19 -5.01 -1.53
CA ILE A 60 -5.31 -3.94 -1.06
C ILE A 60 -5.16 -4.08 0.45
N VAL A 61 -3.92 -4.24 0.93
CA VAL A 61 -3.62 -4.25 2.36
C VAL A 61 -3.51 -2.81 2.86
N VAL A 62 -4.30 -2.47 3.88
CA VAL A 62 -4.29 -1.17 4.56
C VAL A 62 -4.06 -1.40 6.04
N HIS A 63 -3.14 -0.65 6.64
CA HIS A 63 -2.85 -0.71 8.07
C HIS A 63 -2.60 0.68 8.64
N CYS A 64 -2.85 0.83 9.94
CA CYS A 64 -2.51 2.01 10.72
C CYS A 64 -2.14 1.56 12.14
N ARG A 65 -1.72 2.51 12.99
CA ARG A 65 -1.55 2.23 14.42
C ARG A 65 -2.94 2.14 15.07
N PHE A 66 -3.15 1.11 15.88
CA PHE A 66 -4.28 1.09 16.80
C PHE A 66 -3.93 1.95 18.03
N VAL A 67 -4.74 2.96 18.36
CA VAL A 67 -4.56 3.80 19.55
C VAL A 67 -5.66 3.45 20.54
N TYR A 68 -5.27 2.89 21.71
CA TYR A 68 -6.17 2.77 22.85
C TYR A 68 -6.27 4.15 23.52
N PHE A 69 -7.50 4.63 23.72
CA PHE A 69 -7.80 5.79 24.58
C PHE A 69 -8.02 5.32 26.02
#